data_AF-A0A9Q0KXW3-F1
#
_entry.id   AF-A0A9Q0KXW3-F1
#
_cell.length_a   1.000
_cell.length_b   1.000
_cell.length_c   1.000
_cell.angle_alpha   90.00
_cell.angle_beta   90.00
_cell.angle_gamma   90.00
#
_symmetry.space_group_name_H-M   'P 1'
#
loop_
_entity.id
_entity.type
_entity.pdbx_description
1 polymer ?
#
loop_
_entity_poly.entity_id
_entity_poly.type
_entity_poly.pdbx_seq_one_letter_code
_entity_poly.pdbx_strand_id
1 'polypeptide(L)'
;MARPDISRMLSDEGSELEACLDQLEATMANGDKKIVDCFDSIKKLKGAMKITLDEVKEDFTGVVDSLRKEIDNFRVVNENLKAKITVLERAVANGGPSQREIPKLRIPKPKPFNGIRDAKVLENFIWQMEQYFKASKMEDEGEKNSPTCWRRIDSSSLWMDSRSGQNRRTRQGVKDLASTLVAAEHLVEFSNKVSDSSKSKQTKSYNKGKGWGEKKDSFKSFRKLSKGKEDPKKTGCFLCDGDHRV
;
A
#
# COMPACT_ATOMS: atom_id res chain seq x y z
N MET A 1 93.71 -41.33 -47.33
CA MET A 1 92.53 -40.46 -47.11
C MET A 1 92.05 -40.00 -48.46
N ALA A 2 90.86 -40.45 -48.90
CA ALA A 2 90.29 -40.00 -50.17
C ALA A 2 89.94 -38.50 -50.06
N ARG A 3 90.30 -37.70 -51.07
CA ARG A 3 89.92 -36.28 -51.11
C ARG A 3 88.41 -36.18 -51.35
N PRO A 4 87.68 -35.32 -50.64
CA PRO A 4 86.26 -35.08 -50.90
C PRO A 4 86.06 -34.58 -52.33
N ASP A 5 85.06 -35.12 -53.02
CA ASP A 5 84.64 -34.64 -54.33
C ASP A 5 83.73 -33.42 -54.16
N ILE A 6 84.34 -32.25 -54.21
CA ILE A 6 83.68 -30.95 -54.06
C ILE A 6 82.55 -30.79 -55.10
N SER A 7 82.68 -31.38 -56.29
CA SER A 7 81.67 -31.28 -57.33
C SER A 7 80.38 -31.99 -56.94
N ARG A 8 80.48 -33.12 -56.25
CA ARG A 8 79.33 -33.89 -55.77
C ARG A 8 78.62 -33.16 -54.63
N MET A 9 79.38 -32.58 -53.70
CA MET A 9 78.82 -31.82 -52.57
C MET A 9 78.05 -30.58 -53.04
N LEU A 10 78.61 -29.82 -53.99
CA LEU A 10 77.93 -28.65 -54.55
C LEU A 10 76.65 -29.02 -55.32
N SER A 11 76.63 -30.20 -55.97
CA SER A 11 75.43 -30.72 -56.63
C SER A 11 74.36 -31.14 -55.62
N ASP A 12 74.76 -31.81 -54.54
CA ASP A 12 73.86 -32.23 -53.46
C ASP A 12 73.26 -30.99 -52.78
N GLU A 13 74.08 -29.99 -52.40
CA GLU A 13 73.64 -28.71 -51.83
C GLU A 13 72.70 -27.92 -52.77
N GLY A 14 72.99 -27.91 -54.07
CA GLY A 14 72.12 -27.30 -55.08
C GLY A 14 70.74 -27.95 -55.13
N SER A 15 70.69 -29.28 -55.08
CA SER A 15 69.43 -30.04 -55.08
C SER A 15 68.62 -29.84 -53.79
N GLU A 16 69.28 -29.73 -52.63
CA GLU A 16 68.63 -29.42 -51.36
C GLU A 16 68.03 -28.01 -51.35
N LEU A 17 68.75 -27.03 -51.92
CA LEU A 17 68.26 -25.66 -52.02
C LEU A 17 67.02 -25.56 -52.93
N GLU A 18 67.02 -26.28 -54.06
CA GLU A 18 65.90 -26.33 -55.00
C GLU A 18 64.65 -26.96 -54.35
N ALA A 19 64.81 -28.08 -53.63
CA ALA A 19 63.73 -28.67 -52.86
C ALA A 19 63.18 -27.74 -51.76
N CYS A 20 64.05 -26.94 -51.13
CA CYS A 20 63.64 -25.95 -50.13
C CYS A 20 62.84 -24.80 -50.76
N LEU A 21 63.22 -24.36 -51.97
CA LEU A 21 62.46 -23.36 -52.74
C LEU A 21 61.07 -23.89 -53.10
N ASP A 22 60.97 -25.10 -53.64
CA ASP A 22 59.68 -25.74 -53.97
C ASP A 22 58.77 -25.84 -52.73
N GLN A 23 59.34 -26.21 -51.58
CA GLN A 23 58.61 -26.28 -50.33
C GLN A 23 58.11 -24.90 -49.88
N LEU A 24 58.96 -23.87 -50.00
CA LEU A 24 58.60 -22.51 -49.63
C LEU A 24 57.47 -21.98 -50.54
N GLU A 25 57.58 -22.19 -51.87
CA GLU A 25 56.53 -21.85 -52.82
C GLU A 25 55.20 -22.55 -52.50
N ALA A 26 55.24 -23.84 -52.17
CA ALA A 26 54.06 -24.60 -51.76
C ALA A 26 53.44 -24.05 -50.46
N THR A 27 54.26 -23.67 -49.47
CA THR A 27 53.76 -23.08 -48.22
C THR A 27 53.16 -21.69 -48.43
N MET A 28 53.73 -20.89 -49.33
CA MET A 28 53.20 -19.58 -49.71
C MET A 28 51.84 -19.73 -50.42
N ALA A 29 51.75 -20.62 -51.42
CA ALA A 29 50.50 -20.88 -52.12
C ALA A 29 49.38 -21.37 -51.18
N ASN A 30 49.74 -22.22 -50.20
CA ASN A 30 48.81 -22.64 -49.15
C ASN A 30 48.41 -21.48 -48.22
N GLY A 31 49.35 -20.59 -47.89
CA GLY A 31 49.09 -19.36 -47.15
C GLY A 31 48.09 -18.46 -47.86
N ASP A 32 48.31 -18.18 -49.15
CA ASP A 32 47.44 -17.37 -50.00
C ASP A 32 46.03 -17.94 -50.06
N LYS A 33 45.92 -19.27 -50.25
CA LYS A 33 44.61 -19.95 -50.25
C LYS A 33 43.86 -19.75 -48.92
N LYS A 34 44.54 -19.93 -47.78
CA LYS A 34 43.94 -19.71 -46.45
C LYS A 34 43.51 -18.27 -46.25
N ILE A 35 44.28 -17.30 -46.76
CA ILE A 35 43.93 -15.88 -46.70
C ILE A 35 42.63 -15.62 -47.48
N VAL A 36 42.53 -16.14 -48.70
CA VAL A 36 41.31 -16.02 -49.52
C VAL A 36 40.11 -16.66 -48.83
N ASP A 37 40.24 -17.89 -48.31
CA ASP A 37 39.17 -18.59 -47.59
C ASP A 37 38.72 -17.81 -46.33
N CYS A 38 39.66 -17.19 -45.62
CA CYS A 38 39.38 -16.29 -44.50
C CYS A 38 38.60 -15.05 -44.93
N PHE A 39 38.98 -14.41 -46.04
CA PHE A 39 38.26 -13.25 -46.57
C PHE A 39 36.82 -13.60 -46.98
N ASP A 40 36.61 -14.74 -47.62
CA ASP A 40 35.27 -15.21 -47.99
C ASP A 40 34.41 -15.51 -46.76
N SER A 41 35.00 -16.11 -45.73
CA SER A 41 34.33 -16.36 -44.45
C SER A 41 33.92 -15.05 -43.76
N ILE A 42 34.81 -14.06 -43.73
CA ILE A 42 34.52 -12.71 -43.19
C ILE A 42 33.39 -12.04 -43.97
N LYS A 43 33.42 -12.13 -45.30
CA LYS A 43 32.38 -11.55 -46.16
C LYS A 43 31.02 -12.20 -45.92
N LYS A 44 30.98 -13.53 -45.78
CA LYS A 44 29.76 -14.28 -45.46
C LYS A 44 29.22 -13.92 -44.08
N LEU A 45 30.08 -13.87 -43.06
CA LEU A 45 29.72 -13.44 -41.70
C LEU A 45 29.18 -12.02 -41.67
N LYS A 46 29.82 -11.08 -42.38
CA LYS A 46 29.35 -9.70 -42.51
C LYS A 46 27.96 -9.63 -43.14
N GLY A 47 27.70 -10.44 -44.16
CA GLY A 47 26.38 -10.55 -44.79
C GLY A 47 25.32 -11.06 -43.81
N ALA A 48 25.61 -12.17 -43.12
CA ALA A 48 24.69 -12.74 -42.12
C ALA A 48 24.41 -11.76 -40.97
N MET A 49 25.44 -11.10 -40.44
CA MET A 49 25.29 -10.09 -39.39
C MET A 49 24.47 -8.89 -39.84
N LYS A 50 24.57 -8.49 -41.11
CA LYS A 50 23.74 -7.43 -41.67
C LYS A 50 22.26 -7.84 -41.69
N ILE A 51 21.96 -9.06 -42.13
CA ILE A 51 20.60 -9.60 -42.17
C ILE A 51 19.98 -9.61 -40.77
N THR A 52 20.66 -10.21 -39.80
CA THR A 52 20.13 -10.31 -38.42
C THR A 52 19.95 -8.94 -37.78
N LEU A 53 20.82 -7.98 -38.11
CA LEU A 53 20.70 -6.62 -37.61
C LEU A 53 19.52 -5.87 -38.23
N ASP A 54 19.22 -6.12 -39.49
CA ASP A 54 18.04 -5.55 -40.16
C ASP A 54 16.74 -6.19 -39.61
N GLU A 55 16.71 -7.52 -39.39
CA GLU A 55 15.60 -8.22 -38.72
C GLU A 55 15.34 -7.67 -37.31
N VAL A 56 16.38 -7.56 -36.48
CA VAL A 56 16.25 -7.02 -35.12
C VAL A 56 15.76 -5.57 -35.12
N LYS A 57 16.16 -4.76 -36.10
CA LYS A 57 15.65 -3.40 -36.26
C LYS A 57 14.15 -3.40 -36.57
N GLU A 58 13.70 -4.26 -37.47
CA GLU A 58 12.28 -4.40 -37.82
C GLU A 58 11.44 -4.88 -36.63
N ASP A 59 11.95 -5.83 -35.85
CA ASP A 59 11.29 -6.27 -34.61
C ASP A 59 11.19 -5.12 -33.60
N PHE A 60 12.27 -4.37 -33.41
CA PHE A 60 12.27 -3.21 -32.49
C PHE A 60 11.30 -2.12 -32.94
N THR A 61 11.25 -1.78 -34.22
CA THR A 61 10.28 -0.81 -34.73
C THR A 61 8.85 -1.32 -34.57
N GLY A 62 8.61 -2.61 -34.81
CA GLY A 62 7.32 -3.25 -34.57
C GLY A 62 6.86 -3.17 -33.11
N VAL A 63 7.76 -3.44 -32.16
CA VAL A 63 7.47 -3.31 -30.72
C VAL A 63 7.15 -1.86 -30.35
N VAL A 64 7.94 -0.90 -30.83
CA VAL A 64 7.72 0.54 -30.58
C VAL A 64 6.35 0.99 -31.11
N ASP A 65 5.97 0.56 -32.30
CA ASP A 65 4.65 0.90 -32.88
C ASP A 65 3.50 0.26 -32.12
N SER A 66 3.67 -0.96 -31.61
CA SER A 66 2.67 -1.62 -30.76
C SER A 66 2.47 -0.86 -29.45
N LEU A 67 3.56 -0.50 -28.76
CA LEU A 67 3.50 0.29 -27.53
C LEU A 67 2.86 1.66 -27.77
N ARG A 68 3.19 2.32 -28.89
CA ARG A 68 2.57 3.60 -29.26
C ARG A 68 1.06 3.48 -29.41
N LYS A 69 0.57 2.43 -30.09
CA LYS A 69 -0.87 2.16 -30.23
C LYS A 69 -1.53 1.94 -28.88
N GLU A 70 -0.88 1.21 -27.98
CA GLU A 70 -1.42 0.95 -26.64
C GLU A 70 -1.50 2.24 -25.79
N ILE A 71 -0.48 3.09 -25.86
CA ILE A 71 -0.48 4.41 -25.23
C ILE A 71 -1.63 5.28 -25.75
N ASP A 72 -1.85 5.30 -27.07
CA ASP A 72 -2.96 6.05 -27.66
C ASP A 72 -4.33 5.49 -27.22
N ASN A 73 -4.47 4.16 -27.13
CA ASN A 73 -5.68 3.52 -26.59
C ASN A 73 -5.94 3.93 -25.13
N PHE A 74 -4.91 3.88 -24.27
CA PHE A 74 -5.03 4.31 -22.87
C PHE A 74 -5.39 5.79 -22.76
N ARG A 75 -4.82 6.63 -23.63
CA ARG A 75 -5.17 8.06 -23.67
C ARG A 75 -6.64 8.26 -24.00
N VAL A 76 -7.18 7.55 -24.99
CA VAL A 76 -8.61 7.59 -25.34
C VAL A 76 -9.49 7.12 -24.17
N VAL A 77 -9.14 6.01 -23.52
CA VAL A 77 -9.87 5.51 -22.35
C VAL A 77 -9.84 6.52 -21.20
N ASN A 78 -8.69 7.14 -20.94
CA ASN A 78 -8.55 8.15 -19.89
C ASN A 78 -9.43 9.38 -20.16
N GLU A 79 -9.45 9.89 -21.40
CA GLU A 79 -10.33 11.01 -21.77
C GLU A 79 -11.83 10.64 -21.63
N ASN A 80 -12.22 9.42 -22.00
CA ASN A 80 -13.58 8.93 -21.77
C ASN A 80 -13.93 8.84 -20.28
N LEU A 81 -13.00 8.35 -19.44
CA LEU A 81 -13.21 8.28 -17.98
C LEU A 81 -13.32 9.67 -17.37
N LYS A 82 -12.44 10.61 -17.75
CA LYS A 82 -12.55 12.02 -17.33
C LYS A 82 -13.90 12.60 -17.71
N ALA A 83 -14.36 12.39 -18.95
CA ALA A 83 -15.67 12.85 -19.40
C ALA A 83 -16.82 12.26 -18.57
N LYS A 84 -16.78 10.96 -18.27
CA LYS A 84 -17.77 10.30 -17.39
C LYS A 84 -17.76 10.87 -15.97
N ILE A 85 -16.57 11.10 -15.40
CA ILE A 85 -16.43 11.72 -14.07
C ILE A 85 -17.05 13.12 -14.09
N THR A 86 -16.75 13.96 -15.09
CA THR A 86 -17.32 15.30 -15.19
C THR A 86 -18.85 15.29 -15.31
N VAL A 87 -19.43 14.33 -16.05
CA VAL A 87 -20.90 14.17 -16.13
C VAL A 87 -21.48 13.77 -14.77
N LEU A 88 -20.86 12.82 -14.07
CA LEU A 88 -21.30 12.40 -12.73
C LEU A 88 -21.19 13.55 -11.73
N GLU A 89 -20.09 14.30 -11.72
CA GLU A 89 -19.91 15.48 -10.89
C GLU A 89 -20.99 16.52 -11.14
N ARG A 90 -21.33 16.80 -12.41
CA ARG A 90 -22.44 17.69 -12.75
C ARG A 90 -23.80 17.14 -12.32
N ALA A 91 -24.04 15.83 -12.44
CA ALA A 91 -25.29 15.23 -11.98
C ALA A 91 -25.42 15.30 -10.44
N VAL A 92 -24.31 15.14 -9.72
CA VAL A 92 -24.23 15.32 -8.26
C VAL A 92 -24.47 16.79 -7.88
N ALA A 93 -23.94 17.74 -8.65
CA ALA A 93 -24.12 19.18 -8.40
C ALA A 93 -25.51 19.73 -8.82
N ASN A 94 -26.06 19.24 -9.94
CA ASN A 94 -27.34 19.67 -10.51
C ASN A 94 -28.55 18.91 -9.96
N GLY A 95 -28.31 17.78 -9.27
CA GLY A 95 -29.25 17.31 -8.26
C GLY A 95 -29.34 18.42 -7.20
N GLY A 96 -30.21 19.40 -7.45
CA GLY A 96 -30.45 20.53 -6.55
C GLY A 96 -30.89 20.05 -5.17
N PRO A 97 -31.34 20.95 -4.28
CA PRO A 97 -31.69 20.63 -2.90
C PRO A 97 -32.97 19.78 -2.78
N SER A 98 -33.18 18.75 -3.61
CA SER A 98 -33.67 17.50 -3.08
C SER A 98 -32.54 16.90 -2.25
N GLN A 99 -32.45 17.40 -1.03
CA GLN A 99 -32.03 16.65 0.12
C GLN A 99 -32.58 15.20 0.00
N ARG A 100 -31.80 14.29 -0.57
CA ARG A 100 -31.37 13.21 0.32
C ARG A 100 -30.55 13.92 1.37
N GLU A 101 -31.23 14.47 2.38
CA GLU A 101 -30.62 14.41 3.69
C GLU A 101 -30.11 12.98 3.75
N ILE A 102 -28.79 12.78 3.75
CA ILE A 102 -28.21 11.75 4.61
C ILE A 102 -29.04 11.96 5.87
N PRO A 103 -30.06 11.12 6.14
CA PRO A 103 -31.21 11.52 6.96
C PRO A 103 -30.59 12.10 8.19
N LYS A 104 -30.63 13.46 8.36
CA LYS A 104 -29.61 14.18 9.15
C LYS A 104 -29.49 13.36 10.40
N LEU A 105 -28.39 12.59 10.52
CA LEU A 105 -28.37 11.51 11.50
C LEU A 105 -28.59 12.30 12.78
N ARG A 106 -29.77 12.16 13.38
CA ARG A 106 -30.09 12.90 14.59
C ARG A 106 -29.25 12.17 15.59
N ILE A 107 -27.99 12.56 15.70
CA ILE A 107 -27.05 11.96 16.61
C ILE A 107 -27.71 12.15 17.96
N PRO A 108 -28.12 11.06 18.61
CA PRO A 108 -28.81 11.18 19.89
C PRO A 108 -27.90 11.98 20.81
N LYS A 109 -28.43 13.05 21.39
CA LYS A 109 -27.66 13.84 22.35
C LYS A 109 -27.18 12.89 23.46
N PRO A 110 -25.87 12.90 23.78
CA PRO A 110 -25.34 12.07 24.86
C PRO A 110 -26.02 12.45 26.18
N LYS A 111 -26.13 11.47 27.09
CA LYS A 111 -26.81 11.68 28.36
C LYS A 111 -26.02 12.70 29.21
N PRO A 112 -26.69 13.65 29.88
CA PRO A 112 -26.01 14.60 30.74
C PRO A 112 -25.31 13.86 31.89
N PHE A 113 -24.07 14.26 32.17
CA PHE A 113 -23.32 13.76 33.32
C PHE A 113 -23.99 14.24 34.61
N ASN A 114 -24.38 13.30 35.47
CA ASN A 114 -25.10 13.58 36.71
C ASN A 114 -24.17 14.00 37.87
N GLY A 115 -22.89 14.26 37.61
CA GLY A 115 -21.93 14.72 38.62
C GLY A 115 -21.45 13.63 39.59
N ILE A 116 -21.85 12.37 39.41
CA ILE A 116 -21.44 11.27 40.28
C ILE A 116 -19.95 10.96 40.08
N ARG A 117 -19.21 10.89 41.18
CA ARG A 117 -17.76 10.63 41.21
C ARG A 117 -17.43 9.14 41.13
N ASP A 118 -17.97 8.47 40.13
CA ASP A 118 -17.67 7.07 39.81
C ASP A 118 -16.81 7.03 38.54
N ALA A 119 -15.67 6.35 38.60
CA ALA A 119 -14.71 6.27 37.50
C ALA A 119 -15.32 5.64 36.23
N LYS A 120 -16.19 4.64 36.38
CA LYS A 120 -16.85 3.98 35.26
C LYS A 120 -17.91 4.88 34.62
N VAL A 121 -18.61 5.68 35.43
CA VAL A 121 -19.60 6.65 34.93
C VAL A 121 -18.92 7.78 34.14
N LEU A 122 -17.75 8.24 34.62
CA LEU A 122 -16.95 9.25 33.94
C LEU A 122 -16.34 8.73 32.63
N GLU A 123 -15.77 7.52 32.65
CA GLU A 123 -15.19 6.88 31.47
C GLU A 123 -16.24 6.65 30.38
N ASN A 124 -17.42 6.13 30.77
CA ASN A 124 -18.55 5.96 29.85
C ASN A 124 -19.04 7.30 29.27
N PHE A 125 -19.03 8.37 30.06
CA PHE A 125 -19.40 9.71 29.58
C PHE A 125 -18.41 10.26 28.56
N ILE A 126 -17.10 10.16 28.84
CA ILE A 126 -16.05 10.59 27.91
C ILE A 126 -16.17 9.81 26.60
N TRP A 127 -16.34 8.48 26.70
CA TRP A 127 -16.53 7.64 25.53
C TRP A 127 -17.75 8.04 24.70
N GLN A 128 -18.90 8.33 25.35
CA GLN A 128 -20.11 8.81 24.65
C GLN A 128 -19.89 10.16 23.95
N MET A 129 -19.10 11.06 24.52
CA MET A 129 -18.76 12.35 23.90
C MET A 129 -17.86 12.19 22.68
N GLU A 130 -16.86 11.31 22.75
CA GLU A 130 -15.99 11.03 21.60
C GLU A 130 -16.78 10.46 20.42
N GLN A 131 -17.71 9.53 20.68
CA GLN A 131 -18.57 8.98 19.63
C GLN A 131 -19.51 10.04 19.06
N TYR A 132 -20.04 10.93 19.90
CA TYR A 132 -20.87 12.05 19.46
C TYR A 132 -20.09 13.01 18.54
N PHE A 133 -18.85 13.37 18.87
CA PHE A 133 -18.02 14.23 18.02
C PHE A 133 -17.63 13.56 16.71
N LYS A 134 -17.26 12.28 16.74
CA LYS A 134 -16.98 11.48 15.54
C LYS A 134 -18.21 11.40 14.62
N ALA A 135 -19.40 11.18 15.18
CA ALA A 135 -20.64 11.11 14.41
C ALA A 135 -21.06 12.48 13.85
N SER A 136 -20.76 13.58 14.56
CA SER A 136 -21.14 14.95 14.16
C SER A 136 -20.17 15.59 13.18
N LYS A 137 -19.11 14.89 12.77
CA LYS A 137 -18.05 15.39 11.86
C LYS A 137 -17.41 16.70 12.34
N MET A 138 -17.42 16.93 13.65
CA MET A 138 -16.67 18.02 14.26
C MET A 138 -15.23 17.52 14.34
N GLU A 139 -14.35 17.99 13.47
CA GLU A 139 -12.93 17.57 13.45
C GLU A 139 -12.03 18.55 14.21
N ASP A 140 -12.37 19.83 14.21
CA ASP A 140 -11.61 20.89 14.91
C ASP A 140 -11.73 20.79 16.44
N GLU A 141 -10.59 20.62 17.11
CA GLU A 141 -10.48 20.58 18.57
C GLU A 141 -10.86 21.91 19.23
N GLY A 142 -10.62 23.04 18.54
CA GLY A 142 -11.03 24.37 19.01
C GLY A 142 -12.55 24.50 19.06
N GLU A 143 -13.23 24.05 18.01
CA GLU A 143 -14.69 24.05 17.92
C GLU A 143 -15.32 23.04 18.90
N LYS A 144 -14.77 21.81 19.02
CA LYS A 144 -15.22 20.78 19.98
C LYS A 144 -15.20 21.30 21.42
N ASN A 145 -14.14 22.04 21.78
CA ASN A 145 -13.95 22.51 23.15
C ASN A 145 -14.57 23.90 23.40
N SER A 146 -15.25 24.48 22.41
CA SER A 146 -15.86 25.80 22.53
C SER A 146 -17.06 25.81 23.49
N PRO A 147 -17.30 26.91 24.24
CA PRO A 147 -18.48 27.05 25.10
C PRO A 147 -19.80 26.89 24.34
N THR A 148 -19.82 27.24 23.06
CA THR A 148 -20.97 27.12 22.16
C THR A 148 -21.27 25.65 21.84
N CYS A 149 -20.24 24.84 21.59
CA CYS A 149 -20.36 23.40 21.38
C CYS A 149 -20.90 22.70 22.63
N TRP A 150 -20.31 22.97 23.80
CA TRP A 150 -20.76 22.38 25.05
C TRP A 150 -22.21 22.73 25.39
N ARG A 151 -22.63 24.00 25.20
CA ARG A 151 -24.03 24.44 25.37
C ARG A 151 -25.01 23.68 24.48
N ARG A 152 -24.62 23.34 23.25
CA ARG A 152 -25.46 22.61 22.29
C ARG A 152 -25.75 21.17 22.75
N ILE A 153 -24.88 20.60 23.58
CA ILE A 153 -24.94 19.21 24.05
C ILE A 153 -25.78 19.08 25.33
N ASP A 154 -26.27 20.19 25.92
CA ASP A 154 -27.03 20.28 27.20
C ASP A 154 -26.35 19.63 28.43
N SER A 155 -25.25 18.90 28.22
CA SER A 155 -24.38 18.35 29.25
C SER A 155 -23.51 19.43 29.91
N SER A 156 -23.50 20.65 29.34
CA SER A 156 -22.60 21.77 29.67
C SER A 156 -22.66 22.24 31.12
N SER A 157 -23.85 22.35 31.70
CA SER A 157 -23.98 23.06 32.98
C SER A 157 -23.42 22.24 34.14
N LEU A 158 -23.69 20.93 34.16
CA LEU A 158 -23.28 20.07 35.27
C LEU A 158 -21.78 19.72 35.24
N TRP A 159 -21.18 19.53 34.05
CA TRP A 159 -19.75 19.27 33.96
C TRP A 159 -18.92 20.53 34.29
N MET A 160 -19.35 21.70 33.83
CA MET A 160 -18.69 22.97 34.13
C MET A 160 -18.86 23.35 35.60
N ASP A 161 -20.03 23.14 36.20
CA ASP A 161 -20.23 23.33 37.65
C ASP A 161 -19.43 22.33 38.47
N SER A 162 -19.36 21.06 38.04
CA SER A 162 -18.54 20.05 38.72
C SER A 162 -17.04 20.38 38.61
N ARG A 163 -16.54 20.79 37.44
CA ARG A 163 -15.14 21.18 37.22
C ARG A 163 -14.78 22.48 37.95
N SER A 164 -15.65 23.49 37.90
CA SER A 164 -15.49 24.75 38.63
C SER A 164 -15.55 24.54 40.13
N GLY A 165 -16.46 23.68 40.61
CA GLY A 165 -16.52 23.25 42.01
C GLY A 165 -15.30 22.44 42.45
N GLN A 166 -14.65 21.67 41.56
CA GLN A 166 -13.39 20.98 41.83
C GLN A 166 -12.24 21.98 42.00
N ASN A 167 -12.08 22.89 41.03
CA ASN A 167 -11.06 23.95 41.05
C ASN A 167 -11.26 24.92 42.23
N ARG A 168 -12.50 25.16 42.62
CA ARG A 168 -12.84 26.00 43.78
C ARG A 168 -12.48 25.32 45.10
N ARG A 169 -12.76 24.01 45.24
CA ARG A 169 -12.36 23.23 46.43
C ARG A 169 -10.85 23.07 46.57
N THR A 170 -10.12 22.84 45.47
CA THR A 170 -8.65 22.78 45.50
C THR A 170 -8.02 24.15 45.77
N ARG A 171 -8.69 25.25 45.41
CA ARG A 171 -8.26 26.61 45.76
C ARG A 171 -8.63 27.05 47.18
N GLN A 172 -9.71 26.53 47.77
CA GLN A 172 -10.12 26.88 49.14
C GLN A 172 -9.47 26.01 50.23
N GLY A 173 -8.93 24.83 49.88
CA GLY A 173 -8.26 23.92 50.83
C GLY A 173 -6.81 24.29 51.16
N VAL A 174 -6.25 25.29 50.50
CA VAL A 174 -4.86 25.70 50.65
C VAL A 174 -4.82 27.04 51.38
N LYS A 175 -4.66 26.98 52.70
CA LYS A 175 -4.52 28.18 53.54
C LYS A 175 -3.10 28.39 54.09
N ASP A 176 -2.22 27.41 53.89
CA ASP A 176 -0.87 27.43 54.43
C ASP A 176 0.18 26.83 53.47
N LEU A 177 1.42 27.33 53.57
CA LEU A 177 2.54 27.00 52.70
C LEU A 177 3.02 25.54 52.88
N ALA A 178 2.79 24.93 54.05
CA ALA A 178 3.07 23.51 54.26
C ALA A 178 2.02 22.61 53.57
N SER A 179 0.76 23.02 53.56
CA SER A 179 -0.32 22.29 52.87
C SER A 179 -0.21 22.39 51.34
N THR A 180 0.37 23.48 50.81
CA THR A 180 0.73 23.56 49.38
C THR A 180 1.84 22.59 49.02
N LEU A 181 2.89 22.49 49.85
CA LEU A 181 4.00 21.58 49.61
C LEU A 181 3.55 20.11 49.62
N VAL A 182 2.75 19.70 50.59
CA VAL A 182 2.21 18.32 50.65
C VAL A 182 1.26 18.03 49.48
N ALA A 183 0.41 19.00 49.08
CA ALA A 183 -0.46 18.83 47.92
C ALA A 183 0.32 18.79 46.59
N ALA A 184 1.43 19.53 46.50
CA ALA A 184 2.33 19.50 45.35
C ALA A 184 3.10 18.18 45.26
N GLU A 185 3.56 17.63 46.39
CA GLU A 185 4.20 16.30 46.43
C GLU A 185 3.24 15.19 45.98
N HIS A 186 1.98 15.22 46.41
CA HIS A 186 0.96 14.27 45.92
C HIS A 186 0.61 14.44 44.42
N LEU A 187 0.75 15.64 43.86
CA LEU A 187 0.56 15.88 42.41
C LEU A 187 1.74 15.35 41.58
N VAL A 188 2.97 15.43 42.10
CA VAL A 188 4.15 14.84 41.46
C VAL A 188 4.06 13.31 41.47
N GLU A 189 3.46 12.71 42.49
CA GLU A 189 3.26 11.25 42.56
C GLU A 189 2.18 10.73 41.58
N PHE A 190 1.17 11.56 41.27
CA PHE A 190 0.23 11.29 40.17
C PHE A 190 0.92 11.41 38.80
N SER A 191 1.82 12.38 38.63
CA SER A 191 2.63 12.54 37.41
C SER A 191 3.66 11.41 37.23
N ASN A 192 4.31 10.95 38.30
CA ASN A 192 5.31 9.87 38.26
C ASN A 192 4.67 8.49 38.02
N LYS A 193 3.43 8.26 38.46
CA LYS A 193 2.64 7.07 38.07
C LYS A 193 2.30 7.04 36.58
N VAL A 194 2.18 8.20 35.94
CA VAL A 194 1.93 8.30 34.49
C VAL A 194 3.22 8.06 33.69
N SER A 195 4.40 8.41 34.23
CA SER A 195 5.70 8.19 33.56
C SER A 195 6.33 6.80 33.77
N ASP A 196 6.08 6.10 34.90
CA ASP A 196 6.65 4.76 35.14
C ASP A 196 5.90 3.58 34.48
N SER A 197 4.80 3.83 33.75
CA SER A 197 4.13 2.79 32.95
C SER A 197 4.85 2.46 31.63
N SER A 198 5.98 3.11 31.36
CA SER A 198 6.83 2.86 30.19
C SER A 198 8.02 1.93 30.52
N LYS A 199 7.83 0.83 31.26
CA LYS A 199 8.78 -0.30 31.21
C LYS A 199 8.15 -1.65 31.58
N SER A 200 8.24 -2.57 30.63
CA SER A 200 7.86 -3.98 30.62
C SER A 200 7.97 -4.75 31.95
N LYS A 201 7.01 -5.64 32.23
CA LYS A 201 7.28 -7.08 32.45
C LYS A 201 6.00 -7.93 32.45
N GLN A 202 6.02 -8.92 31.58
CA GLN A 202 5.15 -10.07 31.49
C GLN A 202 5.14 -10.89 32.79
N THR A 203 3.97 -11.16 33.36
CA THR A 203 3.71 -12.38 34.15
C THR A 203 2.32 -12.93 33.84
N LYS A 204 2.30 -14.17 33.35
CA LYS A 204 1.11 -15.02 33.24
C LYS A 204 0.63 -15.37 34.67
N SER A 205 -0.67 -15.33 34.90
CA SER A 205 -1.32 -16.23 35.86
C SER A 205 -2.71 -16.61 35.36
N TYR A 206 -2.96 -17.92 35.46
CA TYR A 206 -4.09 -18.65 34.94
C TYR A 206 -5.15 -18.81 36.05
N ASN A 207 -6.41 -18.75 35.62
CA ASN A 207 -7.54 -19.60 36.02
C ASN A 207 -8.67 -19.12 36.95
N LYS A 208 -9.85 -19.60 36.53
CA LYS A 208 -11.06 -20.01 37.27
C LYS A 208 -12.06 -18.96 37.76
N GLY A 209 -13.07 -18.71 36.92
CA GLY A 209 -14.28 -19.56 36.91
C GLY A 209 -15.53 -19.02 37.60
N LYS A 210 -16.67 -19.53 37.11
CA LYS A 210 -18.06 -19.44 37.59
C LYS A 210 -18.81 -18.19 37.11
N GLY A 211 -19.91 -18.27 36.38
CA GLY A 211 -20.78 -19.38 36.01
C GLY A 211 -22.13 -18.76 35.69
N TRP A 212 -22.55 -18.81 34.42
CA TRP A 212 -23.90 -18.43 34.02
C TRP A 212 -24.74 -19.70 33.95
N GLY A 213 -25.51 -19.95 35.00
CA GLY A 213 -26.70 -20.81 34.97
C GLY A 213 -27.86 -19.97 35.49
N GLU A 214 -29.11 -20.13 35.05
CA GLU A 214 -29.72 -21.06 34.12
C GLU A 214 -31.12 -20.49 33.82
N LYS A 215 -31.60 -20.67 32.58
CA LYS A 215 -32.95 -21.16 32.18
C LYS A 215 -34.17 -20.54 32.90
N LYS A 216 -35.24 -20.12 32.23
CA LYS A 216 -36.05 -20.71 31.14
C LYS A 216 -37.36 -19.85 31.15
N ASP A 217 -38.18 -19.67 30.14
CA ASP A 217 -38.83 -20.66 29.29
C ASP A 217 -39.65 -19.95 28.20
N SER A 218 -39.74 -20.59 27.03
CA SER A 218 -40.94 -20.69 26.17
C SER A 218 -41.49 -19.40 25.52
N PHE A 219 -42.06 -19.37 24.31
CA PHE A 219 -42.73 -20.39 23.52
C PHE A 219 -42.92 -19.82 22.09
N LYS A 220 -42.86 -20.72 21.09
CA LYS A 220 -43.65 -20.78 19.85
C LYS A 220 -44.02 -19.47 19.13
N SER A 221 -43.44 -19.27 17.94
CA SER A 221 -44.05 -19.58 16.64
C SER A 221 -45.00 -18.50 16.11
N PHE A 222 -44.70 -17.94 14.94
CA PHE A 222 -45.48 -18.28 13.75
C PHE A 222 -44.73 -17.86 12.49
N ARG A 223 -44.80 -18.74 11.49
CA ARG A 223 -44.20 -18.62 10.17
C ARG A 223 -45.10 -17.82 9.23
N LYS A 224 -44.46 -17.33 8.16
CA LYS A 224 -44.96 -17.17 6.77
C LYS A 224 -45.86 -15.94 6.53
N LEU A 225 -45.87 -15.28 5.37
CA LEU A 225 -45.62 -15.65 3.97
C LEU A 225 -45.35 -14.28 3.25
N SER A 226 -44.24 -14.07 2.53
CA SER A 226 -44.00 -14.33 1.09
C SER A 226 -44.29 -13.18 0.09
N LYS A 227 -43.37 -13.09 -0.89
CA LYS A 227 -43.39 -12.55 -2.27
C LYS A 227 -42.42 -11.38 -2.41
N GLY A 228 -41.18 -11.57 -2.90
CA GLY A 228 -40.80 -12.03 -4.26
C GLY A 228 -40.61 -10.76 -5.12
N LYS A 229 -39.40 -10.38 -5.55
CA LYS A 229 -38.56 -11.07 -6.54
C LYS A 229 -37.07 -10.95 -6.19
N GLU A 230 -36.40 -12.10 -6.18
CA GLU A 230 -34.95 -12.23 -6.27
C GLU A 230 -34.60 -12.40 -7.76
N ASP A 231 -33.73 -11.55 -8.29
CA ASP A 231 -33.13 -11.77 -9.61
C ASP A 231 -31.83 -12.57 -9.45
N PRO A 232 -31.53 -13.55 -10.32
CA PRO A 232 -30.55 -14.59 -10.05
C PRO A 232 -29.12 -14.06 -10.13
N LYS A 233 -28.29 -14.55 -9.19
CA LYS A 233 -26.84 -14.39 -9.17
C LYS A 233 -26.26 -14.83 -10.51
N LYS A 234 -25.81 -13.88 -11.34
CA LYS A 234 -24.94 -14.16 -12.49
C LYS A 234 -23.56 -14.55 -11.95
N THR A 235 -23.31 -15.84 -11.83
CA THR A 235 -21.96 -16.39 -11.56
C THR A 235 -21.25 -16.67 -12.88
N GLY A 236 -20.98 -15.62 -13.67
CA GLY A 236 -20.24 -15.70 -14.93
C GLY A 236 -18.91 -14.93 -14.87
N CYS A 237 -17.92 -15.37 -15.63
CA CYS A 237 -16.61 -14.73 -15.74
C CYS A 237 -16.72 -13.33 -16.35
N PHE A 238 -16.29 -12.30 -15.61
CA PHE A 238 -16.47 -10.89 -16.00
C PHE A 238 -15.73 -10.45 -17.28
N LEU A 239 -14.84 -11.29 -17.81
CA LEU A 239 -14.09 -11.05 -19.05
C LEU A 239 -14.79 -11.61 -20.30
N CYS A 240 -15.70 -12.58 -20.15
CA CYS A 240 -16.33 -13.25 -21.30
C CYS A 240 -17.81 -13.64 -21.08
N ASP A 241 -18.41 -13.27 -19.96
CA ASP A 241 -19.79 -13.63 -19.56
C ASP A 241 -20.09 -15.15 -19.60
N GLY A 242 -19.06 -16.00 -19.47
CA GLY A 242 -19.19 -17.46 -19.49
C GLY A 242 -19.24 -18.11 -18.10
N ASP A 243 -20.00 -19.20 -17.96
CA ASP A 243 -20.03 -20.02 -16.74
C ASP A 243 -18.84 -21.00 -16.74
N HIS A 244 -17.80 -20.70 -15.95
CA HIS A 244 -16.69 -21.62 -15.73
C HIS A 244 -16.89 -22.34 -14.39
N ARG A 245 -17.50 -23.52 -14.43
CA ARG A 245 -17.40 -24.51 -13.35
C ARG A 245 -16.16 -25.36 -13.63
N VAL A 246 -15.12 -25.17 -12.81
CA VAL A 246 -14.05 -26.15 -12.62
C VAL A 246 -14.10 -26.60 -11.18
#